data_AF-A0A6N7XJ65-F1
#
_entry.id   AF-A0A6N7XJ65-F1
#
_cell.length_a   1.000
_cell.length_b   1.000
_cell.length_c   1.000
_cell.angle_alpha   90.00
_cell.angle_beta   90.00
_cell.angle_gamma   90.00
#
_symmetry.space_group_name_H-M   'P 1'
#
loop_
_entity.id
_entity.type
_entity.pdbx_description
1 polymer ?
#
loop_
_entity_poly.entity_id
_entity_poly.type
_entity_poly.pdbx_seq_one_letter_code
_entity_poly.pdbx_strand_id
1 'polypeptide(L)'
;MDKTEFYNVLDISDPEEFTYYENMASLLEEDQTIEQNLIDDLLREVDFTRFRDLAKSYFEEFLNRVPDEETDLYFLADTMRRSVVGCEDPESLADAIYRFRKWYIVEPSVIDRNTGEEICVRDARYNISAAAFLGEKPEYDFHKAYNYEIDGYDVSVQDMVEGTEI
;
A
#
# COMPACT_ATOMS: atom_id res chain seq x y z
N MET A 1 4.95 -13.08 -12.30
CA MET A 1 4.18 -14.30 -11.99
C MET A 1 3.12 -14.56 -13.06
N ASP A 2 2.59 -15.78 -13.13
CA ASP A 2 1.39 -16.10 -13.93
C ASP A 2 0.10 -16.12 -13.08
N LYS A 3 -1.07 -16.35 -13.70
CA LYS A 3 -2.37 -16.35 -12.99
C LYS A 3 -2.47 -17.44 -11.91
N THR A 4 -1.90 -18.62 -12.14
CA THR A 4 -1.97 -19.72 -11.18
C THR A 4 -1.08 -19.43 -9.97
N GLU A 5 0.14 -18.96 -10.20
CA GLU A 5 1.02 -18.51 -9.14
C GLU A 5 0.40 -17.35 -8.34
N PHE A 6 -0.21 -16.39 -9.03
CA PHE A 6 -0.92 -15.27 -8.40
C PHE A 6 -2.05 -15.73 -7.47
N TYR A 7 -2.89 -16.66 -7.92
CA TYR A 7 -3.98 -17.18 -7.10
C TYR A 7 -3.47 -17.99 -5.89
N ASN A 8 -2.38 -18.72 -6.04
CA ASN A 8 -1.73 -19.40 -4.92
C ASN A 8 -1.19 -18.42 -3.88
N VAL A 9 -0.60 -17.29 -4.30
CA VAL A 9 -0.16 -16.22 -3.38
C VAL A 9 -1.33 -15.66 -2.59
N LEU A 10 -2.47 -15.45 -3.25
CA LEU A 10 -3.68 -14.94 -2.61
C LEU A 10 -4.42 -15.98 -1.77
N ASP A 11 -3.98 -17.24 -1.78
CA ASP A 11 -4.66 -18.39 -1.16
C ASP A 11 -6.11 -18.53 -1.65
N ILE A 12 -6.32 -18.45 -2.97
CA ILE A 12 -7.61 -18.65 -3.63
C ILE A 12 -7.47 -19.61 -4.81
N SER A 13 -8.57 -20.27 -5.15
CA SER A 13 -8.72 -21.06 -6.40
C SER A 13 -9.61 -20.37 -7.42
N ASP A 14 -10.44 -19.43 -6.97
CA ASP A 14 -11.43 -18.69 -7.76
C ASP A 14 -11.58 -17.25 -7.24
N PRO A 15 -11.83 -16.23 -8.09
CA PRO A 15 -12.07 -14.86 -7.64
C PRO A 15 -13.15 -14.71 -6.56
N GLU A 16 -14.21 -15.53 -6.58
CA GLU A 16 -15.28 -15.48 -5.60
C GLU A 16 -14.80 -15.79 -4.17
N GLU A 17 -13.66 -16.47 -4.02
CA GLU A 17 -13.06 -16.78 -2.71
C GLU A 17 -12.33 -15.58 -2.08
N PHE A 18 -12.08 -14.50 -2.84
CA PHE A 18 -11.46 -13.27 -2.37
C PHE A 18 -12.40 -12.50 -1.42
N THR A 19 -12.49 -12.99 -0.19
CA THR A 19 -13.45 -12.52 0.81
C THR A 19 -12.84 -12.34 2.17
N TYR A 20 -11.57 -12.73 2.36
CA TYR A 20 -10.87 -12.65 3.62
C TYR A 20 -9.83 -11.53 3.62
N TYR A 21 -9.55 -11.02 4.81
CA TYR A 21 -8.53 -10.00 5.02
C TYR A 21 -7.15 -10.46 4.53
N GLU A 22 -6.81 -11.74 4.76
CA GLU A 22 -5.54 -12.32 4.33
C GLU A 22 -5.37 -12.31 2.81
N ASN A 23 -6.44 -12.45 2.02
CA ASN A 23 -6.36 -12.34 0.56
C ASN A 23 -5.96 -10.91 0.16
N MET A 24 -6.54 -9.89 0.83
CA MET A 24 -6.20 -8.48 0.62
C MET A 24 -4.77 -8.16 1.04
N ALA A 25 -4.38 -8.59 2.25
CA ALA A 25 -3.02 -8.40 2.74
C ALA A 25 -2.01 -9.04 1.79
N SER A 26 -2.27 -10.27 1.33
CA SER A 26 -1.40 -10.96 0.36
C SER A 26 -1.31 -10.21 -0.97
N LEU A 27 -2.43 -9.69 -1.50
CA LEU A 27 -2.42 -8.86 -2.71
C LEU A 27 -1.54 -7.62 -2.53
N LEU A 28 -1.68 -6.94 -1.39
CA LEU A 28 -1.04 -5.65 -1.12
C LEU A 28 0.40 -5.76 -0.61
N GLU A 29 0.80 -6.91 -0.06
CA GLU A 29 2.07 -7.11 0.65
C GLU A 29 2.97 -8.20 0.03
N GLU A 30 2.56 -8.88 -1.06
CA GLU A 30 3.41 -9.85 -1.78
C GLU A 30 4.73 -9.24 -2.27
N ASP A 31 5.85 -9.92 -1.99
CA ASP A 31 7.21 -9.51 -2.37
C ASP A 31 7.40 -9.47 -3.89
N GLN A 32 6.83 -10.43 -4.60
CA GLN A 32 6.95 -10.49 -6.05
C GLN A 32 6.15 -9.39 -6.75
N THR A 33 6.68 -8.90 -7.88
CA THR A 33 5.92 -8.02 -8.77
C THR A 33 4.69 -8.76 -9.29
N ILE A 34 3.53 -8.13 -9.12
CA ILE A 34 2.25 -8.57 -9.67
C ILE A 34 1.95 -7.57 -10.79
N GLU A 35 1.82 -8.08 -12.00
CA GLU A 35 1.50 -7.26 -13.16
C GLU A 35 0.08 -6.69 -13.03
N GLN A 36 -0.12 -5.44 -13.42
CA GLN A 36 -1.40 -4.72 -13.27
C GLN A 36 -2.57 -5.46 -13.94
N ASN A 37 -2.33 -6.13 -15.07
CA ASN A 37 -3.36 -6.89 -15.77
C ASN A 37 -3.89 -8.08 -14.95
N LEU A 38 -3.06 -8.71 -14.11
CA LEU A 38 -3.51 -9.78 -13.22
C LEU A 38 -4.44 -9.24 -12.13
N ILE A 39 -4.16 -8.03 -11.64
CA ILE A 39 -4.98 -7.33 -10.64
C ILE A 39 -6.33 -6.93 -11.26
N ASP A 40 -6.31 -6.34 -12.47
CA ASP A 40 -7.54 -5.99 -13.21
C ASP A 40 -8.41 -7.23 -13.48
N ASP A 41 -7.82 -8.32 -13.97
CA ASP A 41 -8.54 -9.57 -14.24
C ASP A 41 -9.23 -10.12 -12.98
N LEU A 42 -8.57 -10.09 -11.81
CA LEU A 42 -9.17 -10.50 -10.54
C LEU A 42 -10.34 -9.58 -10.15
N LEU A 43 -10.11 -8.25 -10.16
CA LEU A 43 -11.08 -7.28 -9.65
C LEU A 43 -12.37 -7.19 -10.48
N ARG A 44 -12.34 -7.65 -11.73
CA ARG A 44 -13.54 -7.77 -12.58
C ARG A 44 -14.51 -8.84 -12.11
N GLU A 45 -14.03 -9.81 -11.34
CA GLU A 45 -14.80 -10.97 -10.90
C GLU A 45 -15.09 -10.94 -9.38
N VAL A 46 -14.31 -10.19 -8.59
CA VAL A 46 -14.50 -10.03 -7.14
C VAL A 46 -15.72 -9.16 -6.81
N ASP A 47 -16.42 -9.46 -5.71
CA ASP A 47 -17.41 -8.55 -5.13
C ASP A 47 -16.76 -7.25 -4.66
N PHE A 48 -16.99 -6.19 -5.44
CA PHE A 48 -16.44 -4.87 -5.23
C PHE A 48 -16.82 -4.26 -3.86
N THR A 49 -18.01 -4.57 -3.35
CA THR A 49 -18.44 -4.11 -2.02
C THR A 49 -17.59 -4.77 -0.95
N ARG A 50 -17.42 -6.09 -1.06
CA ARG A 50 -16.58 -6.86 -0.14
C ARG A 50 -15.14 -6.39 -0.18
N PHE A 51 -14.57 -6.22 -1.39
CA PHE A 51 -13.22 -5.71 -1.56
C PHE A 51 -13.02 -4.38 -0.85
N ARG A 52 -13.94 -3.43 -1.06
CA ARG A 52 -13.84 -2.09 -0.47
C ARG A 52 -13.85 -2.13 1.06
N ASP A 53 -14.65 -3.00 1.66
CA ASP A 53 -14.68 -3.14 3.12
C ASP A 53 -13.38 -3.74 3.66
N LEU A 54 -12.81 -4.73 2.98
CA LEU A 54 -11.48 -5.28 3.32
C LEU A 54 -10.39 -4.20 3.20
N ALA A 55 -10.42 -3.41 2.13
CA ALA A 55 -9.44 -2.35 1.88
C ALA A 55 -9.51 -1.28 2.98
N LYS A 56 -10.71 -0.85 3.39
CA LYS A 56 -10.88 0.08 4.52
C LYS A 56 -10.22 -0.46 5.78
N SER A 57 -10.50 -1.71 6.15
CA SER A 57 -9.93 -2.33 7.35
C SER A 57 -8.40 -2.41 7.28
N TYR A 58 -7.84 -2.80 6.13
CA TYR A 58 -6.38 -2.88 5.94
C TYR A 58 -5.73 -1.51 6.10
N PHE A 59 -6.24 -0.48 5.41
CA PHE A 59 -5.66 0.86 5.49
C PHE A 59 -5.90 1.53 6.86
N GLU A 60 -7.02 1.26 7.53
CA GLU A 60 -7.21 1.71 8.92
C GLU A 60 -6.15 1.12 9.86
N GLU A 61 -5.86 -0.17 9.73
CA GLU A 61 -4.80 -0.82 10.49
C GLU A 61 -3.42 -0.27 10.14
N PHE A 62 -3.15 -0.05 8.85
CA PHE A 62 -1.93 0.62 8.38
C PHE A 62 -1.76 1.96 9.08
N LEU A 63 -2.76 2.83 9.00
CA LEU A 63 -2.71 4.21 9.49
C LEU A 63 -2.54 4.26 11.01
N ASN A 64 -3.19 3.37 11.73
CA ASN A 64 -3.07 3.25 13.20
C ASN A 64 -1.67 2.81 13.66
N ARG A 65 -0.83 2.29 12.76
CA ARG A 65 0.53 1.83 13.05
C ARG A 65 1.60 2.82 12.57
N VAL A 66 1.23 3.89 11.90
CA VAL A 66 2.17 4.97 11.54
C VAL A 66 2.56 5.70 12.82
N PRO A 67 3.86 5.93 13.09
CA PRO A 67 4.30 6.73 14.24
C PRO A 67 3.68 8.13 14.23
N ASP A 68 3.33 8.65 15.41
CA ASP A 68 2.71 9.98 15.56
C ASP A 68 3.58 11.11 14.97
N GLU A 69 4.89 10.94 14.96
CA GLU A 69 5.84 11.91 14.40
C GLU A 69 5.85 11.94 12.86
N GLU A 70 5.41 10.87 12.20
CA GLU A 70 5.44 10.71 10.74
C GLU A 70 4.13 11.18 10.08
N THR A 71 3.79 12.46 10.28
CA THR A 71 2.53 13.05 9.79
C THR A 71 2.41 12.99 8.26
N ASP A 72 3.51 13.21 7.53
CA ASP A 72 3.52 13.20 6.06
C ASP A 72 3.25 11.79 5.51
N LEU A 73 3.85 10.76 6.12
CA LEU A 73 3.60 9.36 5.77
C LEU A 73 2.14 8.99 6.02
N TYR A 74 1.57 9.42 7.16
CA TYR A 74 0.16 9.20 7.47
C TYR A 74 -0.74 9.83 6.41
N PHE A 75 -0.49 11.10 6.05
CA PHE A 75 -1.29 11.81 5.06
C PHE A 75 -1.21 11.16 3.67
N LEU A 76 -0.02 10.74 3.25
CA LEU A 76 0.18 10.06 1.97
C LEU A 76 -0.58 8.72 1.92
N ALA A 77 -0.45 7.92 2.98
CA ALA A 77 -1.16 6.65 3.08
C ALA A 77 -2.69 6.84 3.14
N ASP A 78 -3.18 7.88 3.82
CA ASP A 78 -4.62 8.19 3.82
C ASP A 78 -5.09 8.64 2.44
N THR A 79 -4.27 9.36 1.68
CA THR A 79 -4.58 9.71 0.29
C THR A 79 -4.66 8.47 -0.59
N MET A 80 -3.70 7.55 -0.50
CA MET A 80 -3.74 6.27 -1.22
C MET A 80 -4.97 5.45 -0.84
N ARG A 81 -5.30 5.39 0.46
CA ARG A 81 -6.52 4.74 0.96
C ARG A 81 -7.76 5.35 0.30
N ARG A 82 -7.88 6.68 0.24
CA ARG A 82 -9.02 7.37 -0.39
C ARG A 82 -9.12 7.05 -1.87
N SER A 83 -7.98 6.97 -2.57
CA SER A 83 -7.93 6.54 -3.97
C SER A 83 -8.49 5.12 -4.13
N VAL A 84 -7.94 4.14 -3.41
CA VAL A 84 -8.38 2.73 -3.48
C VAL A 84 -9.85 2.55 -3.07
N VAL A 85 -10.27 3.14 -1.95
CA VAL A 85 -11.65 2.98 -1.45
C VAL A 85 -12.66 3.77 -2.29
N GLY A 86 -12.21 4.84 -2.95
CA GLY A 86 -13.03 5.73 -3.77
C GLY A 86 -13.25 5.28 -5.21
N CYS A 87 -12.45 4.33 -5.73
CA CYS A 87 -12.64 3.80 -7.08
C CYS A 87 -14.03 3.19 -7.27
N GLU A 88 -14.65 3.43 -8.42
CA GLU A 88 -15.99 2.94 -8.77
C GLU A 88 -15.96 1.80 -9.80
N ASP A 89 -14.82 1.58 -10.46
CA ASP A 89 -14.63 0.56 -11.48
C ASP A 89 -13.35 -0.27 -11.23
N PRO A 90 -13.28 -1.52 -11.74
CA PRO A 90 -12.14 -2.41 -11.56
C PRO A 90 -10.82 -1.90 -12.16
N GLU A 91 -10.86 -1.19 -13.29
CA GLU A 91 -9.65 -0.76 -13.99
C GLU A 91 -8.92 0.34 -13.20
N SER A 92 -9.67 1.36 -12.78
CA SER A 92 -9.14 2.43 -11.91
C SER A 92 -8.66 1.87 -10.57
N LEU A 93 -9.36 0.87 -10.01
CA LEU A 93 -8.95 0.22 -8.77
C LEU A 93 -7.65 -0.58 -8.94
N ALA A 94 -7.52 -1.32 -10.05
CA ALA A 94 -6.31 -2.06 -10.36
C ALA A 94 -5.10 -1.13 -10.50
N ASP A 95 -5.27 0.02 -11.14
CA ASP A 95 -4.24 1.06 -11.23
C ASP A 95 -3.85 1.62 -9.85
N ALA A 96 -4.84 1.98 -9.03
CA ALA A 96 -4.60 2.48 -7.68
C ALA A 96 -3.82 1.47 -6.81
N ILE A 97 -4.21 0.19 -6.85
CA ILE A 97 -3.51 -0.89 -6.13
C ILE A 97 -2.10 -1.08 -6.67
N TYR A 98 -1.93 -1.11 -7.99
CA TYR A 98 -0.63 -1.29 -8.60
C TYR A 98 0.35 -0.17 -8.20
N ARG A 99 -0.09 1.09 -8.23
CA ARG A 99 0.71 2.24 -7.78
C ARG A 99 1.01 2.18 -6.29
N PHE A 100 0.03 1.82 -5.46
CA PHE A 100 0.25 1.61 -4.04
C PHE A 100 1.35 0.56 -3.81
N ARG A 101 1.27 -0.61 -4.47
CA ARG A 101 2.27 -1.67 -4.32
C ARG A 101 3.65 -1.24 -4.79
N LYS A 102 3.73 -0.49 -5.89
CA LYS A 102 5.00 0.06 -6.41
C LYS A 102 5.70 0.92 -5.34
N TRP A 103 4.96 1.85 -4.75
CA TRP A 103 5.44 2.70 -3.65
C TRP A 103 5.74 1.91 -2.37
N TYR A 104 4.88 0.94 -2.03
CA TYR A 104 4.90 0.30 -0.72
C TYR A 104 5.99 -0.78 -0.59
N ILE A 105 6.20 -1.57 -1.65
CA ILE A 105 7.07 -2.75 -1.65
C ILE A 105 8.19 -2.63 -2.67
N VAL A 106 7.85 -2.28 -3.91
CA VAL A 106 8.73 -2.54 -5.06
C VAL A 106 9.91 -1.58 -5.09
N GLU A 107 9.69 -0.30 -4.77
CA GLU A 107 10.72 0.73 -4.84
C GLU A 107 11.28 1.06 -3.45
N PRO A 108 12.56 0.74 -3.19
CA PRO A 108 13.25 1.23 -2.00
C PRO A 108 13.22 2.75 -1.97
N SER A 109 12.70 3.31 -0.88
CA SER A 109 12.43 4.74 -0.75
C SER A 109 12.52 5.23 0.69
N VAL A 110 13.02 4.39 1.60
CA VAL A 110 13.22 4.70 3.01
C VAL A 110 14.66 4.38 3.39
N ILE A 111 15.36 5.31 4.03
CA ILE A 111 16.73 5.08 4.49
C ILE A 111 16.70 4.69 5.96
N ASP A 112 17.21 3.51 6.31
CA ASP A 112 17.53 3.16 7.70
C ASP A 112 18.77 3.93 8.14
N ARG A 113 18.63 4.85 9.11
CA ARG A 113 19.76 5.67 9.56
C ARG A 113 20.76 4.90 10.44
N ASN A 114 20.39 3.73 10.95
CA ASN A 114 21.29 2.90 11.75
C ASN A 114 22.28 2.11 10.87
N THR A 115 21.81 1.63 9.72
CA THR A 115 22.59 0.79 8.80
C THR A 115 23.07 1.54 7.55
N GLY A 116 22.36 2.60 7.16
CA GLY A 116 22.55 3.33 5.90
C GLY A 116 21.93 2.63 4.68
N GLU A 117 21.20 1.53 4.88
CA GLU A 117 20.55 0.79 3.80
C GLU A 117 19.25 1.48 3.37
N GLU A 118 18.93 1.35 2.08
CA GLU A 118 17.67 1.83 1.51
C GLU A 118 16.72 0.64 1.35
N ILE A 119 15.56 0.73 2.01
CA ILE A 119 14.53 -0.31 2.07
C ILE A 119 13.18 0.24 1.60
N CYS A 120 12.21 -0.64 1.38
CA CYS A 120 10.85 -0.23 1.03
C CYS A 120 10.05 0.24 2.25
N VAL A 121 8.95 0.95 2.00
CA VAL A 121 8.08 1.48 3.06
C VAL A 121 7.49 0.36 3.91
N ARG A 122 7.15 -0.78 3.32
CA ARG A 122 6.63 -1.95 4.04
C ARG A 122 7.59 -2.46 5.10
N ASP A 123 8.83 -2.70 4.71
CA ASP A 123 9.84 -3.25 5.61
C ASP A 123 10.17 -2.27 6.73
N ALA A 124 10.28 -0.98 6.42
CA ALA A 124 10.41 0.07 7.44
C ALA A 124 9.24 0.05 8.43
N ARG A 125 7.99 -0.03 7.94
CA ARG A 125 6.77 -0.11 8.78
C ARG A 125 6.82 -1.30 9.73
N TYR A 126 7.19 -2.48 9.23
CA TYR A 126 7.29 -3.68 10.07
C TYR A 126 8.41 -3.58 11.09
N ASN A 127 9.57 -3.05 10.71
CA ASN A 127 10.68 -2.87 11.62
C ASN A 127 10.34 -1.87 12.75
N ILE A 128 9.68 -0.77 12.43
CA ILE A 128 9.15 0.20 13.41
C ILE A 128 8.17 -0.48 14.36
N SER A 129 7.21 -1.22 13.80
CA SER A 129 6.20 -1.94 14.60
C SER A 129 6.85 -2.96 15.54
N ALA A 130 7.82 -3.74 15.03
CA ALA A 130 8.57 -4.74 15.81
C ALA A 130 9.40 -4.08 16.92
N ALA A 131 10.09 -2.98 16.62
CA ALA A 131 10.92 -2.26 17.57
C ALA A 131 10.09 -1.63 18.71
N ALA A 132 8.87 -1.18 18.42
CA ALA A 132 7.94 -0.68 19.44
C ALA A 132 7.64 -1.75 20.52
N PHE A 133 7.53 -3.03 20.15
CA PHE A 133 7.36 -4.13 21.11
C PHE A 133 8.62 -4.39 21.96
N LEU A 134 9.80 -4.06 21.44
CA LEU A 134 11.10 -4.21 22.12
C LEU A 134 11.49 -2.96 22.94
N GLY A 135 10.75 -1.85 22.80
CA GLY A 135 11.09 -0.56 23.38
C GLY A 135 12.25 0.15 22.69
N GLU A 136 12.56 -0.27 21.46
CA GLU A 136 13.58 0.33 20.60
C GLU A 136 12.97 1.45 19.76
N LYS A 137 13.81 2.43 19.38
CA LYS A 137 13.43 3.55 18.52
C LYS A 137 14.29 3.53 17.27
N PRO A 138 13.89 2.78 16.23
CA PRO A 138 14.63 2.78 14.99
C PRO A 138 14.42 4.14 14.31
N GLU A 139 15.43 4.61 13.58
CA GLU A 139 15.42 5.93 12.97
C GLU A 139 15.42 5.74 11.46
N TYR A 140 14.28 6.05 10.82
CA TYR A 140 14.08 5.92 9.39
C TYR A 140 13.85 7.28 8.76
N ASP A 141 14.27 7.44 7.50
CA ASP A 141 14.05 8.64 6.71
C ASP A 141 13.13 8.33 5.52
N PHE A 142 11.89 8.82 5.60
CA PHE A 142 10.83 8.62 4.60
C PHE A 142 10.80 9.68 3.50
N HIS A 143 11.71 10.66 3.49
CA HIS A 143 11.61 11.81 2.59
C HIS A 143 11.55 11.41 1.10
N LYS A 144 12.23 10.33 0.69
CA LYS A 144 12.17 9.84 -0.69
C LYS A 144 10.81 9.22 -1.03
N ALA A 145 10.16 8.57 -0.05
CA ALA A 145 8.84 7.97 -0.20
C ALA A 145 7.71 9.00 -0.37
N TYR A 146 7.96 10.29 -0.09
CA TYR A 146 6.96 11.36 -0.23
C TYR A 146 6.77 11.85 -1.67
N ASN A 147 7.60 11.39 -2.62
CA ASN A 147 7.38 11.64 -4.03
C ASN A 147 6.48 10.52 -4.58
N TYR A 148 5.17 10.78 -4.65
CA TYR A 148 4.18 9.81 -5.13
C TYR A 148 3.46 10.33 -6.37
N GLU A 149 3.42 9.52 -7.43
CA GLU A 149 2.75 9.87 -8.68
C GLU A 149 1.21 9.72 -8.55
N ILE A 150 0.51 10.83 -8.37
CA ILE A 150 -0.97 10.87 -8.43
C ILE A 150 -1.37 11.26 -9.85
N ASP A 151 -2.18 10.43 -10.50
CA ASP A 151 -2.76 10.69 -11.83
C ASP A 151 -1.76 11.13 -12.94
N GLY A 152 -0.53 10.62 -12.91
CA GLY A 152 0.48 10.89 -13.94
C GLY A 152 1.19 12.24 -13.78
N TYR A 153 1.01 12.90 -12.64
CA TYR A 153 1.84 14.01 -12.19
C TYR A 153 2.65 13.55 -10.97
N ASP A 154 3.96 13.79 -10.99
CA ASP A 154 4.78 13.73 -9.78
C ASP A 154 4.27 14.84 -8.84
N VAL A 155 3.65 14.45 -7.72
CA VAL A 155 3.19 15.39 -6.70
C VAL A 155 3.92 15.05 -5.40
N SER A 156 4.58 16.03 -4.80
CA SER A 156 5.13 15.85 -3.46
C SER A 156 4.02 15.96 -2.42
N VAL A 157 4.13 15.24 -1.30
CA VAL A 157 3.18 15.38 -0.17
C VAL A 157 3.00 16.84 0.25
N GLN A 158 4.06 17.66 0.19
CA GLN A 158 4.00 19.09 0.52
C GLN A 158 3.03 19.85 -0.40
N ASP A 159 3.05 19.58 -1.70
CA ASP A 159 2.17 20.23 -2.67
C ASP A 159 0.69 19.85 -2.48
N MET A 160 0.44 18.63 -1.98
CA MET A 160 -0.92 18.16 -1.68
C MET A 160 -1.51 18.82 -0.43
N VAL A 161 -0.68 19.03 0.60
CA VAL A 161 -1.11 19.66 1.86
C VAL A 161 -1.44 21.15 1.64
N GLU A 162 -0.64 21.87 0.85
CA GLU A 162 -0.91 23.28 0.49
C GLU A 162 -2.16 23.44 -0.39
N GLY A 163 -2.50 22.45 -1.22
CA GLY A 163 -3.70 22.45 -2.07
C GLY A 163 -5.04 22.29 -1.32
N THR A 164 -5.02 22.05 -0.01
CA THR A 164 -6.22 21.80 0.80
C THR A 164 -6.67 23.01 1.63
N GLU A 165 -5.97 24.15 1.56
CA GLU A 165 -6.44 25.42 2.14
C GLU A 165 -7.40 26.14 1.16
N ILE A 166 -8.71 25.92 1.31
CA ILE A 166 -9.77 26.79 0.76
C ILE A 166 -10.87 27.04 1.80
#